data_AF-A0A4V3ITT1-F1
#
_entry.id   AF-A0A4V3ITT1-F1
#
_cell.length_a   1.000
_cell.length_b   1.000
_cell.length_c   1.000
_cell.angle_alpha   90.00
_cell.angle_beta   90.00
_cell.angle_gamma   90.00
#
_symmetry.space_group_name_H-M   'P 1'
#
loop_
_entity.id
_entity.type
_entity.pdbx_description
1 polymer ?
#
loop_
_entity_poly.entity_id
_entity_poly.type
_entity_poly.pdbx_seq_one_letter_code
_entity_poly.pdbx_strand_id
1 'polypeptide(L)'
;MSFTLLLTREAASGLSLLETKPQLVGRLKRVRTALGRLQLNPDDPALRSHKYVSLAGKKGEAVWDSYIEHRTPTAGRIYWHYGPGLDRITVVIITPHP
;
A
#
# COMPACT_ATOMS: atom_id res chain seq x y z
N MET A 1 -4.20 3.85 -18.23
CA MET A 1 -4.96 4.66 -17.26
C MET A 1 -4.20 4.62 -15.94
N SER A 2 -4.14 5.70 -15.18
CA SER A 2 -3.53 5.73 -13.85
C SER A 2 -4.60 5.99 -12.79
N PHE A 3 -4.45 5.36 -11.64
CA PHE A 3 -5.30 5.57 -10.49
C PHE A 3 -4.84 6.81 -9.72
N THR A 4 -5.78 7.48 -9.05
CA THR A 4 -5.46 8.43 -7.98
C THR A 4 -5.38 7.68 -6.67
N LEU A 5 -4.24 7.77 -5.98
CA LEU A 5 -4.07 7.18 -4.65
C LEU A 5 -4.60 8.14 -3.58
N LEU A 6 -5.52 7.64 -2.76
CA LEU A 6 -6.00 8.32 -1.56
C LEU A 6 -5.40 7.63 -0.34
N LEU A 7 -4.70 8.37 0.51
CA LEU A 7 -4.21 7.81 1.77
C LEU A 7 -5.22 8.09 2.88
N THR A 8 -5.57 7.06 3.64
CA THR A 8 -6.22 7.28 4.93
C THR A 8 -5.25 7.96 5.90
N ARG A 9 -5.78 8.44 7.03
CA ARG A 9 -4.94 8.97 8.12
C ARG A 9 -3.89 7.96 8.57
N GLU A 10 -4.25 6.69 8.68
CA GLU A 10 -3.37 5.63 9.14
C GLU A 10 -2.24 5.37 8.12
N ALA A 11 -2.57 5.27 6.84
CA ALA A 11 -1.57 5.12 5.78
C ALA A 11 -0.62 6.33 5.71
N ALA A 12 -1.15 7.55 5.85
CA ALA A 12 -0.36 8.77 5.87
C ALA A 12 0.60 8.79 7.07
N SER A 13 0.15 8.44 8.27
CA SER A 13 0.99 8.33 9.45
C SER A 13 2.10 7.29 9.28
N GLY A 14 1.80 6.12 8.70
CA GLY A 14 2.79 5.10 8.38
C GLY A 14 3.86 5.61 7.41
N LEU A 15 3.47 6.35 6.38
CA LEU A 15 4.40 6.96 5.42
C LEU A 15 5.27 8.04 6.08
N SER A 16 4.68 8.95 6.86
CA SER A 16 5.42 10.00 7.56
C SER A 16 6.44 9.46 8.56
N LEU A 17 6.16 8.31 9.21
CA LEU A 17 7.13 7.63 10.08
C LEU A 17 8.39 7.19 9.31
N LEU A 18 8.22 6.76 8.05
CA LEU A 18 9.34 6.38 7.19
C LEU A 18 10.14 7.59 6.71
N GLU A 19 9.48 8.73 6.50
CA GLU A 19 10.09 9.98 6.06
C GLU A 19 10.92 10.67 7.14
N THR A 20 10.53 10.51 8.41
CA THR A 20 11.18 11.16 9.55
C THR A 20 12.42 10.41 10.06
N LYS A 21 12.64 9.16 9.63
CA LYS A 21 13.69 8.27 10.15
C LYS A 21 14.78 8.03 9.10
N PRO A 22 15.99 8.63 9.23
CA PRO A 22 17.08 8.45 8.26
C PRO A 22 17.45 6.99 8.01
N GLN A 23 17.40 6.15 9.05
CA GLN A 23 17.68 4.72 8.98
C GLN A 23 16.68 3.93 8.13
N LEU A 24 15.51 4.51 7.81
CA LEU A 24 14.46 3.87 7.02
C LEU A 24 14.41 4.36 5.56
N VAL A 25 15.38 5.14 5.09
CA VAL A 25 15.35 5.71 3.72
C VAL A 25 15.24 4.66 2.61
N GLY A 26 15.89 3.50 2.81
CA GLY A 26 15.81 2.38 1.87
C GLY A 26 14.40 1.78 1.81
N ARG A 27 13.73 1.68 2.96
CA ARG A 27 12.34 1.22 3.06
C ARG A 27 11.39 2.25 2.46
N LEU A 28 11.57 3.54 2.76
CA LEU A 28 10.81 4.64 2.16
C LEU A 28 10.85 4.59 0.63
N LYS A 29 12.03 4.37 0.04
CA LYS A 29 12.19 4.22 -1.41
C LYS A 29 11.32 3.08 -1.95
N ARG A 30 11.35 1.91 -1.30
CA ARG A 30 10.56 0.75 -1.71
C ARG A 30 9.06 0.99 -1.57
N VAL A 31 8.61 1.65 -0.49
CA VAL A 31 7.19 2.06 -0.34
C VAL A 31 6.77 2.96 -1.48
N ARG A 32 7.54 4.00 -1.80
CA ARG A 32 7.23 4.92 -2.90
C ARG A 32 7.21 4.21 -4.25
N THR A 33 8.13 3.26 -4.48
CA THR A 33 8.11 2.42 -5.68
C THR A 33 6.84 1.55 -5.75
N ALA A 34 6.44 0.90 -4.66
CA ALA A 34 5.23 0.09 -4.63
C ALA A 34 3.97 0.94 -4.85
N LEU A 35 3.89 2.13 -4.22
CA LEU A 35 2.80 3.08 -4.46
C LEU A 35 2.77 3.55 -5.92
N GLY A 36 3.91 3.88 -6.51
CA GLY A 36 3.98 4.25 -7.93
C GLY A 36 3.51 3.14 -8.88
N ARG A 37 3.88 1.88 -8.59
CA ARG A 37 3.37 0.71 -9.33
C ARG A 37 1.87 0.56 -9.16
N LEU A 38 1.37 0.64 -7.93
CA LEU A 38 -0.05 0.55 -7.62
C LEU A 38 -0.87 1.64 -8.32
N GLN A 39 -0.32 2.85 -8.41
CA GLN A 39 -0.91 3.98 -9.13
C GLN A 39 -1.03 3.70 -10.63
N LEU A 40 -0.07 3.01 -11.23
CA LEU A 40 -0.04 2.73 -12.67
C LEU A 40 -0.83 1.47 -13.04
N ASN A 41 -0.65 0.39 -12.28
CA ASN A 41 -1.27 -0.90 -12.51
C ASN A 41 -1.36 -1.69 -11.19
N PRO A 42 -2.55 -1.82 -10.58
CA PRO A 42 -2.75 -2.62 -9.37
C PRO A 42 -2.47 -4.13 -9.55
N ASP A 43 -2.50 -4.61 -10.80
CA ASP A 43 -2.21 -5.99 -11.18
C ASP A 43 -0.72 -6.22 -11.52
N ASP A 44 0.16 -5.24 -11.26
CA ASP A 44 1.61 -5.40 -11.47
C ASP A 44 2.12 -6.65 -10.69
N PRO A 45 2.70 -7.66 -11.37
CA PRO A 45 3.17 -8.88 -10.72
C PRO A 45 4.19 -8.66 -9.60
N ALA A 46 4.92 -7.53 -9.63
CA ALA A 46 5.86 -7.20 -8.57
C ALA A 46 5.19 -6.80 -7.25
N LEU A 47 3.94 -6.32 -7.29
CA LEU A 47 3.15 -5.99 -6.10
C LEU A 47 2.69 -7.25 -5.35
N ARG A 48 2.54 -8.38 -6.08
CA ARG A 48 2.03 -9.64 -5.53
C ARG A 48 0.77 -9.42 -4.69
N SER A 49 -0.18 -8.72 -5.30
CA SER A 49 -1.43 -8.36 -4.66
C SER A 49 -2.28 -9.62 -4.40
N HIS A 50 -2.76 -9.78 -3.18
CA HIS A 50 -3.71 -10.84 -2.84
C HIS A 50 -4.94 -10.23 -2.19
N LYS A 51 -6.10 -10.87 -2.40
CA LYS A 51 -7.32 -10.45 -1.73
C LYS A 51 -7.20 -10.82 -0.26
N TYR A 52 -7.29 -9.83 0.61
CA TYR A 52 -7.18 -10.00 2.05
C TYR A 52 -8.56 -10.34 2.62
N VAL A 53 -8.81 -11.64 2.81
CA VAL A 53 -10.15 -12.18 3.09
C VAL A 53 -10.69 -11.90 4.49
N SER A 54 -9.84 -11.50 5.44
CA SER A 54 -10.22 -11.25 6.84
C SER A 54 -10.62 -9.80 7.12
N LEU A 55 -10.53 -8.89 6.14
CA LEU A 55 -10.90 -7.48 6.28
C LEU A 55 -11.74 -7.03 5.09
N ALA A 56 -12.77 -6.24 5.38
CA ALA A 56 -13.49 -5.46 4.38
C ALA A 56 -13.29 -3.97 4.65
N GLY A 57 -13.35 -3.17 3.60
CA GLY A 57 -13.44 -1.72 3.71
C GLY A 57 -14.70 -1.30 4.46
N LYS A 58 -14.75 -0.04 4.89
CA LYS A 58 -15.86 0.48 5.72
C LYS A 58 -17.23 0.37 5.05
N LYS A 59 -17.29 0.25 3.73
CA LYS A 59 -18.53 0.06 2.95
C LYS A 59 -18.61 -1.35 2.34
N GLY A 60 -17.83 -2.30 2.84
CA GLY A 60 -17.78 -3.67 2.34
C GLY A 60 -16.82 -3.87 1.16
N GLU A 61 -15.92 -2.91 0.88
CA GLU A 61 -14.96 -3.05 -0.22
C GLU A 61 -14.01 -4.23 0.01
N ALA A 62 -13.70 -4.96 -1.06
CA ALA A 62 -12.66 -5.97 -1.01
C ALA A 62 -11.30 -5.30 -0.77
N VAL A 63 -10.64 -5.68 0.33
CA VAL A 63 -9.29 -5.23 0.63
C VAL A 63 -8.28 -6.17 -0.02
N TRP A 64 -7.21 -5.58 -0.52
CA TRP A 64 -6.05 -6.24 -1.08
C TRP A 64 -4.82 -5.90 -0.26
N ASP A 65 -3.88 -6.83 -0.20
CA ASP A 65 -2.57 -6.60 0.38
C ASP A 65 -1.49 -6.82 -0.68
N SER A 66 -0.57 -5.85 -0.79
CA SER A 66 0.56 -5.89 -1.71
C SER A 66 1.87 -5.80 -0.93
N TYR A 67 2.87 -6.52 -1.39
CA TYR A 67 4.19 -6.56 -0.77
C TYR A 67 5.01 -5.32 -1.16
N ILE A 68 5.67 -4.72 -0.15
CA ILE A 68 6.63 -3.63 -0.35
C ILE A 68 8.00 -4.19 -0.74
N GLU A 69 8.35 -5.36 -0.21
CA GLU A 69 9.65 -6.01 -0.35
C GLU A 69 9.47 -7.51 -0.59
N HIS A 70 10.42 -8.11 -1.31
CA HIS A 70 10.38 -9.55 -1.62
C HIS A 70 11.32 -10.30 -0.66
N ARG A 71 10.93 -11.51 -0.26
CA ARG A 71 11.80 -12.53 0.36
C ARG A 71 12.40 -12.19 1.73
N THR A 72 11.63 -11.54 2.63
CA THR A 72 11.94 -11.53 4.07
C THR A 72 10.66 -11.71 4.91
N PRO A 73 10.73 -12.38 6.08
CA PRO A 73 9.59 -12.50 7.00
C PRO A 73 9.07 -11.14 7.50
N THR A 74 9.89 -10.10 7.45
CA THR A 74 9.60 -8.73 7.90
C THR A 74 9.17 -7.79 6.75
N ALA A 75 8.87 -8.34 5.57
CA ALA A 75 8.42 -7.54 4.44
C ALA A 75 7.13 -6.79 4.80
N GLY A 76 7.21 -5.45 4.79
CA GLY A 76 6.04 -4.60 4.99
C GLY A 76 5.00 -4.79 3.89
N ARG A 77 3.74 -4.49 4.21
CA ARG A 77 2.61 -4.56 3.27
C ARG A 77 1.89 -3.23 3.14
N ILE A 78 1.34 -3.01 1.96
CA ILE A 78 0.36 -1.96 1.66
C ILE A 78 -1.00 -2.64 1.58
N TYR A 79 -1.95 -2.20 2.41
CA TYR A 79 -3.34 -2.62 2.33
C TYR A 79 -4.14 -1.56 1.60
N TRP A 80 -4.95 -1.95 0.63
CA TRP A 80 -5.69 -1.01 -0.22
C TRP A 80 -6.98 -1.60 -0.76
N HIS A 81 -7.88 -0.74 -1.27
CA HIS A 81 -9.07 -1.16 -1.99
C HIS A 81 -9.39 -0.20 -3.14
N TYR A 82 -10.15 -0.68 -4.12
CA TYR A 82 -10.69 0.18 -5.18
C TYR A 82 -11.72 1.17 -4.62
N GLY A 83 -11.79 2.35 -5.23
CA GLY A 83 -12.75 3.38 -4.88
C GLY A 83 -12.21 4.41 -3.88
N PRO A 84 -13.08 5.31 -3.40
CA PRO A 84 -14.54 5.28 -3.52
C PRO A 84 -15.11 5.78 -4.87
N GLY A 85 -14.28 6.21 -5.82
CA GLY A 85 -14.70 6.64 -7.16
C GLY A 85 -13.98 5.87 -8.27
N LEU A 86 -14.35 6.17 -9.52
CA LEU A 86 -13.65 5.64 -10.71
C LEU A 86 -12.20 6.09 -10.72
N ASP A 87 -11.31 5.18 -11.13
CA ASP A 87 -9.87 5.40 -11.20
C ASP A 87 -9.26 5.87 -9.87
N ARG A 88 -9.79 5.39 -8.75
CA ARG A 88 -9.24 5.66 -7.41
C ARG A 88 -8.90 4.37 -6.69
N ILE A 89 -7.80 4.43 -5.94
CA ILE A 89 -7.41 3.41 -4.99
C ILE A 89 -7.23 4.10 -3.63
N THR A 90 -7.87 3.54 -2.61
CA THR A 90 -7.68 3.98 -1.23
C THR A 90 -6.63 3.08 -0.57
N VAL A 91 -5.51 3.68 -0.17
CA VAL A 91 -4.47 3.03 0.63
C VAL A 91 -4.89 3.13 2.09
N VAL A 92 -5.19 1.99 2.68
CA VAL A 92 -5.75 1.85 4.03
C VAL A 92 -4.66 1.90 5.08
N ILE A 93 -3.60 1.10 4.92
CA ILE A 93 -2.49 1.00 5.86
C ILE A 93 -1.19 0.79 5.07
N ILE A 94 -0.12 1.44 5.52
CA ILE A 94 1.26 1.13 5.11
C ILE A 94 1.94 0.62 6.38
N THR A 95 2.25 -0.68 6.43
CA THR A 95 2.88 -1.28 7.62
C THR A 95 4.41 -1.22 7.53
N PRO A 96 5.09 -0.39 8.33
CA PRO A 96 6.49 -0.59 8.61
C PRO A 96 6.58 -1.74 9.61
N HIS A 97 6.74 -2.99 9.15
CA HIS A 97 7.02 -4.07 10.09
C HIS A 97 8.34 -3.77 10.84
N PRO A 98 8.44 -4.05 12.15
CA PRO A 98 9.63 -3.75 12.96
C PRO A 98 10.94 -4.26 12.37
#